data_AF-Q1LSY3-F1
#
_entry.id   AF-Q1LSY3-F1
#
_cell.length_a   1.000
_cell.length_b   1.000
_cell.length_c   1.000
_cell.angle_alpha   90.00
_cell.angle_beta   90.00
_cell.angle_gamma   90.00
#
_symmetry.space_group_name_H-M   'P 1'
#
loop_
_entity.id
_entity.type
_entity.pdbx_description
1 polymer ?
#
loop_
_entity_poly.entity_id
_entity_poly.type
_entity_poly.pdbx_seq_one_letter_code
_entity_poly.pdbx_strand_id
1 'polypeptide(L)'
;MSINTESKEKKNSLERLKWFLIIAIIIIYSISIYCYQYINLTLQLSALFITVLTVLILTLITKQGKVFLRFISEAYIEMRKIIWPTSQETFYTTLIIAVTTILMSLVIWGLDIFLVNIISFITSLRF
;
A
#
# COMPACT_ATOMS: atom_id res chain seq x y z
N MET A 1 -3.81 45.42 7.10
CA MET A 1 -3.89 44.11 6.41
C MET A 1 -2.54 43.35 6.38
N SER A 2 -1.52 43.69 7.18
CA SER A 2 -0.13 43.14 7.09
C SER A 2 0.28 42.18 8.23
N ILE A 3 -0.45 42.15 9.34
CA ILE A 3 -0.11 41.35 10.54
C ILE A 3 -0.25 39.82 10.30
N ASN A 4 -1.07 39.43 9.32
CA ASN A 4 -1.33 38.03 8.98
C ASN A 4 -0.33 37.44 7.97
N THR A 5 0.42 38.26 7.23
CA THR A 5 1.41 37.78 6.25
C THR A 5 2.74 37.46 6.91
N GLU A 6 3.23 38.31 7.82
CA GLU A 6 4.48 38.09 8.57
C GLU A 6 4.38 36.86 9.50
N SER A 7 3.22 36.68 10.15
CA SER A 7 2.97 35.52 11.02
C SER A 7 2.85 34.22 10.23
N LYS A 8 2.31 34.24 9.00
CA LYS A 8 2.24 33.07 8.11
C LYS A 8 3.62 32.72 7.53
N GLU A 9 4.42 33.70 7.12
CA GLU A 9 5.78 33.46 6.62
C GLU A 9 6.70 32.90 7.70
N LYS A 10 6.69 33.50 8.90
CA LYS A 10 7.48 33.01 10.04
C LYS A 10 7.09 31.58 10.44
N LYS A 11 5.81 31.23 10.34
CA LYS A 11 5.32 29.86 10.61
C LYS A 11 5.69 28.87 9.51
N ASN A 12 6.01 29.32 8.29
CA ASN A 12 6.42 28.46 7.16
C ASN A 12 7.93 28.20 7.18
N SER A 13 8.74 29.23 7.49
CA SER A 13 10.19 29.09 7.60
C SER A 13 10.60 28.13 8.73
N LEU A 14 9.90 28.17 9.86
CA LEU A 14 10.11 27.22 10.97
C LEU A 14 9.81 25.77 10.58
N GLU A 15 8.90 25.52 9.65
CA GLU A 15 8.60 24.16 9.20
C GLU A 15 9.61 23.64 8.19
N ARG A 16 10.06 24.49 7.27
CA ARG A 16 11.18 24.14 6.39
C ARG A 16 12.44 23.82 7.20
N LEU A 17 12.71 24.58 8.26
CA LEU A 17 13.83 24.31 9.15
C LEU A 17 13.71 22.96 9.86
N LYS A 18 12.50 22.61 10.36
CA LYS A 18 12.25 21.29 10.96
C LYS A 18 12.46 20.14 9.97
N TRP A 19 12.00 20.30 8.73
CA TRP A 19 12.23 19.31 7.67
C TRP A 19 13.71 19.15 7.33
N PHE A 20 14.44 20.27 7.24
CA PHE A 20 15.88 20.24 7.00
C PHE A 20 16.62 19.51 8.13
N LEU A 21 16.22 19.74 9.38
CA LEU A 21 16.78 19.06 10.56
C LEU A 21 16.49 17.55 10.53
N ILE A 22 15.29 17.13 10.13
CA ILE A 22 14.96 15.70 9.96
C ILE A 22 15.84 15.05 8.89
N ILE A 23 16.00 15.71 7.73
CA ILE A 23 16.85 15.20 6.64
C ILE A 23 18.31 15.11 7.09
N ALA A 24 18.81 16.10 7.83
CA ALA A 24 20.15 16.08 8.40
C ALA A 24 20.37 14.89 9.34
N ILE A 25 19.41 14.58 10.22
CA ILE A 25 19.50 13.42 11.13
C ILE A 25 19.58 12.10 10.34
N ILE A 26 18.79 11.95 9.27
CA ILE A 26 18.80 10.75 8.42
C ILE A 26 20.15 10.60 7.72
N ILE A 27 20.70 11.69 7.18
CA ILE A 27 22.01 11.70 6.52
C ILE A 27 23.12 11.32 7.51
N ILE A 28 23.11 11.90 8.72
CA ILE A 28 24.07 11.59 9.77
C ILE A 28 24.00 10.09 10.14
N TYR A 29 22.80 9.56 10.33
CA TYR A 29 22.62 8.13 10.62
C TYR A 29 23.11 7.25 9.46
N SER A 30 22.81 7.62 8.22
CA SER A 30 23.28 6.92 7.03
C SER A 30 24.81 6.91 6.94
N ILE A 31 25.48 8.01 7.30
CA ILE A 31 26.94 8.08 7.33
C ILE A 31 27.50 7.22 8.48
N SER A 32 26.88 7.25 9.65
CA SER A 32 27.25 6.39 10.78
C SER A 32 27.20 4.91 10.41
N ILE A 33 26.16 4.43 9.71
CA ILE A 33 26.10 3.00 9.32
C ILE A 33 27.23 2.61 8.36
N TYR A 34 27.64 3.48 7.43
CA TYR A 34 28.78 3.22 6.54
C TYR A 34 30.11 3.12 7.31
N CYS A 35 30.35 3.98 8.30
CA CYS A 35 31.58 3.91 9.11
C CYS A 35 31.61 2.71 10.06
N TYR A 36 30.46 2.32 10.63
CA TYR A 36 30.36 1.22 11.61
C TYR A 36 30.09 -0.17 10.97
N GLN A 37 30.55 -0.36 9.74
CA GLN A 37 30.31 -1.58 8.96
C GLN A 37 30.96 -2.86 9.54
N TYR A 38 31.90 -2.72 10.47
CA TYR A 38 32.63 -3.84 11.11
C TYR A 38 32.17 -4.20 12.54
N ILE A 39 31.04 -3.67 13.00
CA ILE A 39 30.51 -3.92 14.36
C ILE A 39 29.36 -4.96 14.36
N ASN A 40 29.07 -5.52 15.54
CA ASN A 40 28.00 -6.50 15.77
C ASN A 40 26.63 -6.08 15.18
N LEU A 41 25.98 -6.99 14.47
CA LEU A 41 24.67 -6.81 13.80
C LEU A 41 23.60 -6.25 14.77
N THR A 42 23.57 -6.73 16.01
CA THR A 42 22.55 -6.35 17.02
C THR A 42 22.54 -4.85 17.35
N LEU A 43 23.72 -4.20 17.37
CA LEU A 43 23.84 -2.78 17.68
C LEU A 43 23.36 -1.90 16.52
N GLN A 44 23.51 -2.38 15.28
CA GLN A 44 23.04 -1.66 14.10
C GLN A 44 21.51 -1.65 14.03
N LEU A 45 20.87 -2.79 14.30
CA LEU A 45 19.41 -2.88 14.34
C LEU A 45 18.83 -1.96 15.43
N SER A 46 19.38 -1.97 16.64
CA SER A 46 18.88 -1.10 17.71
C SER A 46 19.05 0.39 17.39
N ALA A 47 20.18 0.81 16.83
CA ALA A 47 20.41 2.18 16.39
C ALA A 47 19.45 2.61 15.26
N LEU A 48 19.08 1.69 14.36
CA LEU A 48 18.08 1.93 13.32
C LEU A 48 16.71 2.21 13.92
N PHE A 49 16.27 1.35 14.83
CA PHE A 49 14.99 1.51 15.52
C PHE A 49 14.91 2.87 16.24
N ILE A 50 15.96 3.27 16.95
CA ILE A 50 16.01 4.55 17.68
C ILE A 50 15.93 5.74 16.71
N THR A 51 16.65 5.69 15.59
CA THR A 51 16.65 6.77 14.60
C THR A 51 15.29 6.89 13.93
N VAL A 52 14.71 5.78 13.48
CA VAL A 52 13.38 5.73 12.87
C VAL A 52 12.33 6.27 13.84
N LEU A 53 12.39 5.85 15.11
CA LEU A 53 11.47 6.32 16.13
C LEU A 53 11.59 7.83 16.36
N THR A 54 12.82 8.36 16.43
CA THR A 54 13.08 9.79 16.61
C THR A 54 12.55 10.62 15.44
N VAL A 55 12.78 10.18 14.21
CA VAL A 55 12.27 10.82 12.98
C VAL A 55 10.73 10.77 12.93
N LEU A 56 10.14 9.63 13.29
CA LEU A 56 8.69 9.47 13.33
C LEU A 56 8.07 10.44 14.34
N ILE A 57 8.63 10.57 15.54
CA ILE A 57 8.14 11.50 16.57
C ILE A 57 8.25 12.95 16.07
N LEU A 58 9.38 13.34 15.46
CA LEU A 58 9.57 14.70 14.94
C LEU A 58 8.59 15.04 13.81
N THR A 59 8.32 14.09 12.91
CA THR A 59 7.40 14.30 11.79
C THR A 59 5.96 14.44 12.29
N LEU A 60 5.53 13.64 13.26
CA LEU A 60 4.18 13.71 13.86
C LEU A 60 3.90 15.05 14.57
N ILE A 61 4.92 15.67 15.18
CA ILE A 61 4.78 16.97 15.87
C ILE A 61 4.65 18.15 14.88
N THR A 62 5.11 17.98 13.63
CA THR A 62 5.06 19.02 12.57
C THR A 62 3.64 19.23 12.05
N LYS A 63 3.27 20.40 11.47
CA LYS A 63 1.86 20.63 11.04
C LYS A 63 1.41 19.60 10.01
N GLN A 64 2.30 19.18 9.11
CA GLN A 64 2.01 18.10 8.15
C GLN A 64 1.70 16.77 8.86
N GLY A 65 2.42 16.43 9.93
CA GLY A 65 2.10 15.27 10.77
C GLY A 65 0.73 15.36 11.44
N LYS A 66 0.36 16.53 11.95
CA LYS A 66 -0.98 16.76 12.53
C LYS A 66 -2.10 16.68 11.50
N VAL A 67 -1.87 17.17 10.28
CA VAL A 67 -2.83 17.03 9.16
C VAL A 67 -3.00 15.57 8.79
N PHE A 68 -1.91 14.80 8.71
CA PHE A 68 -1.96 13.37 8.43
C PHE A 68 -2.71 12.58 9.52
N LEU A 69 -2.46 12.88 10.80
CA LEU A 69 -3.21 12.27 11.92
C LEU A 69 -4.71 12.58 11.85
N ARG A 70 -5.05 13.82 11.49
CA ARG A 70 -6.45 14.22 11.28
C ARG A 70 -7.07 13.49 10.10
N PHE A 71 -6.36 13.35 8.99
CA PHE A 71 -6.79 12.57 7.83
C PHE A 71 -7.04 11.11 8.17
N ILE A 72 -6.17 10.47 8.97
CA ILE A 72 -6.39 9.11 9.45
C ILE A 72 -7.69 9.03 10.26
N SER A 73 -7.89 9.97 11.20
CA SER A 73 -9.12 10.00 12.00
C SER A 73 -10.37 10.17 11.13
N GLU A 74 -10.31 11.03 10.10
CA GLU A 74 -11.40 11.25 9.15
C GLU A 74 -11.64 10.00 8.29
N ALA A 75 -10.59 9.35 7.80
CA ALA A 75 -10.66 8.09 7.05
C ALA A 75 -11.28 6.94 7.87
N TYR A 76 -10.98 6.85 9.18
CA TYR A 76 -11.63 5.86 10.05
C TYR A 76 -13.14 6.11 10.20
N ILE A 77 -13.55 7.37 10.26
CA ILE A 77 -14.97 7.75 10.34
C ILE A 77 -15.69 7.39 9.03
N GLU A 78 -15.04 7.59 7.88
CA GLU A 78 -15.57 7.21 6.57
C GLU A 78 -15.57 5.70 6.34
N MET A 79 -14.53 5.00 6.79
CA MET A 79 -14.45 3.54 6.72
C MET A 79 -15.60 2.88 7.50
N ARG A 80 -16.08 3.51 8.58
CA ARG A 80 -17.27 3.05 9.30
C ARG A 80 -18.58 3.23 8.51
N LYS A 81 -18.61 4.11 7.51
CA LYS A 81 -19.75 4.28 6.58
C LYS A 81 -19.75 3.23 5.48
N ILE A 82 -18.67 2.45 5.34
CA ILE A 82 -18.65 1.29 4.44
C ILE A 82 -19.56 0.25 5.06
N ILE A 83 -20.79 0.17 4.54
CA ILE A 83 -21.67 -0.96 4.79
C ILE A 83 -21.02 -2.14 4.08
N TRP A 84 -20.27 -2.94 4.84
CA TRP A 84 -19.72 -4.18 4.32
C TRP A 84 -20.89 -5.06 3.89
N PRO A 85 -20.83 -5.62 2.66
CA PRO A 85 -21.90 -6.46 2.15
C PRO A 85 -22.11 -7.63 3.11
N THR A 86 -23.37 -7.98 3.33
CA THR A 86 -23.70 -9.11 4.19
C THR A 86 -23.12 -10.39 3.56
N SER A 87 -22.70 -11.36 4.39
CA SER A 87 -22.11 -12.61 3.90
C SER A 87 -23.04 -13.35 2.94
N GLN A 88 -24.35 -13.15 3.08
CA GLN A 88 -25.38 -13.74 2.22
C GLN A 88 -25.30 -13.16 0.79
N GLU A 89 -25.28 -11.84 0.62
CA GLU A 89 -25.19 -11.18 -0.69
C GLU A 89 -23.90 -11.53 -1.44
N THR A 90 -22.79 -11.63 -0.71
CA THR A 90 -21.49 -12.04 -1.26
C THR A 90 -21.51 -13.50 -1.75
N PHE A 91 -22.22 -14.37 -1.03
CA PHE A 91 -22.33 -15.78 -1.39
C PHE A 91 -23.19 -15.99 -2.63
N TYR A 92 -24.32 -15.29 -2.75
CA TYR A 92 -25.19 -15.37 -3.94
C TYR A 92 -24.44 -14.92 -5.19
N THR A 93 -23.77 -13.78 -5.14
CA THR A 93 -23.00 -13.25 -6.28
C THR A 93 -21.84 -14.17 -6.67
N THR A 94 -21.08 -14.70 -5.70
CA THR A 94 -20.00 -15.66 -5.95
C THR A 94 -20.53 -16.96 -6.55
N LEU A 95 -21.65 -17.48 -6.06
CA LEU A 95 -22.26 -18.71 -6.57
C LEU A 95 -22.78 -18.54 -8.00
N ILE A 96 -23.39 -17.40 -8.32
CA ILE A 96 -23.80 -17.06 -9.70
C ILE A 96 -22.58 -17.06 -10.63
N ILE A 97 -21.48 -16.43 -10.22
CA ILE A 97 -20.23 -16.40 -11.01
C ILE A 97 -19.66 -17.81 -11.16
N ALA A 98 -19.63 -18.61 -10.09
CA ALA A 98 -19.13 -19.98 -10.12
C ALA A 98 -19.92 -20.86 -11.09
N VAL A 99 -21.26 -20.83 -11.01
CA VAL A 99 -22.14 -21.56 -11.94
C VAL A 99 -21.93 -21.11 -13.38
N THR A 100 -21.87 -19.81 -13.62
CA THR A 100 -21.64 -19.26 -14.97
C THR A 100 -20.28 -19.70 -15.52
N THR A 101 -19.24 -19.70 -14.69
CA THR A 101 -17.88 -20.10 -15.08
C THR A 101 -17.82 -21.59 -15.41
N ILE A 102 -18.45 -22.44 -14.60
CA ILE A 102 -18.55 -23.89 -14.86
C ILE A 102 -19.28 -24.14 -16.17
N LEU A 103 -20.39 -23.43 -16.43
CA LEU A 103 -21.15 -23.58 -17.65
C LEU A 103 -20.32 -23.19 -18.88
N MET A 104 -19.62 -22.05 -18.84
CA MET A 104 -18.74 -21.64 -19.93
C MET A 104 -17.58 -22.62 -20.14
N SER A 105 -16.97 -23.10 -19.06
CA SER A 105 -15.90 -24.11 -19.13
C SER A 105 -16.39 -25.41 -19.74
N LEU A 106 -17.60 -25.86 -19.42
CA LEU A 106 -18.18 -27.08 -19.97
C LEU A 106 -18.47 -26.95 -21.48
N VAL A 107 -19.00 -25.79 -21.90
CA VAL A 107 -19.30 -25.50 -23.31
C VAL A 107 -18.03 -25.54 -24.15
N ILE A 108 -16.97 -24.86 -23.70
CA ILE A 108 -15.69 -24.82 -24.41
C ILE A 108 -15.08 -26.23 -24.47
N TRP A 109 -15.02 -26.93 -23.33
CA TRP A 109 -14.48 -28.29 -23.27
C TRP A 109 -15.22 -29.29 -24.17
N GLY A 110 -16.56 -29.21 -24.22
CA GLY A 110 -17.36 -30.05 -25.10
C GLY A 110 -17.10 -29.77 -26.58
N LEU A 111 -16.92 -28.49 -26.93
CA LEU A 111 -16.57 -28.08 -28.30
C LEU A 111 -15.17 -28.57 -28.68
N ASP A 112 -14.19 -28.50 -27.79
CA ASP A 112 -12.83 -29.00 -28.01
C ASP A 112 -12.83 -30.51 -28.28
N ILE A 113 -13.55 -31.31 -27.46
CA ILE A 113 -13.68 -32.75 -27.67
C ILE A 113 -14.33 -33.04 -29.03
N PHE A 114 -15.38 -32.31 -29.37
CA PHE A 114 -16.08 -32.48 -30.64
C PHE A 114 -15.18 -32.20 -31.84
N LEU A 115 -14.41 -31.10 -31.80
CA LEU A 115 -13.44 -30.75 -32.85
C LEU A 115 -12.36 -31.82 -32.99
N VAL A 116 -11.75 -32.26 -31.88
CA VAL A 116 -10.70 -33.27 -31.89
C VAL A 116 -11.20 -34.59 -32.48
N ASN A 117 -12.42 -35.00 -32.12
CA ASN A 117 -13.03 -36.21 -32.66
C ASN A 117 -13.24 -36.12 -34.18
N ILE A 118 -13.72 -34.98 -34.69
CA ILE A 118 -13.88 -34.77 -36.14
C ILE A 118 -12.53 -34.79 -36.85
N ILE A 119 -11.54 -34.08 -36.33
CA ILE A 119 -10.20 -34.00 -36.93
C ILE A 119 -9.54 -35.38 -36.94
N SER A 120 -9.67 -36.14 -35.85
CA SER A 120 -9.16 -37.51 -35.75
C SER A 120 -9.85 -38.44 -36.73
N PHE A 121 -11.19 -38.37 -36.86
CA PHE A 121 -11.95 -39.16 -37.81
C PHE A 121 -11.49 -38.91 -39.25
N ILE A 122 -11.40 -37.63 -39.65
CA ILE A 122 -10.95 -37.25 -41.01
C ILE A 122 -9.51 -37.69 -41.26
N THR A 123 -8.63 -37.54 -40.27
CA THR A 123 -7.22 -37.95 -40.40
C THR A 123 -7.09 -39.47 -40.48
N SER A 124 -7.87 -40.22 -39.70
CA SER A 124 -7.88 -41.68 -39.73
C SER A 124 -8.43 -42.26 -41.03
N LEU A 125 -9.28 -41.52 -41.75
CA LEU A 125 -9.84 -41.93 -43.04
C LEU A 125 -8.85 -41.76 -44.20
N ARG A 126 -7.76 -41.01 -44.00
CA ARG A 126 -6.76 -40.69 -45.02
C ARG A 126 -5.55 -41.65 -44.98
N PHE A 127 -5.49 -42.56 -44.02
CA PHE A 127 -4.53 -43.66 -43.93
C PHE A 127 -5.25 -44.99 -44.15
#